data_AF-A0A3D5CP71-F1
#
_entry.id   AF-A0A3D5CP71-F1
#
_cell.length_a   1.000
_cell.length_b   1.000
_cell.length_c   1.000
_cell.angle_alpha   90.00
_cell.angle_beta   90.00
_cell.angle_gamma   90.00
#
_symmetry.space_group_name_H-M   'P 1'
#
loop_
_entity.id
_entity.type
_entity.pdbx_description
1 polymer ?
#
loop_
_entity_poly.entity_id
_entity_poly.type
_entity_poly.pdbx_seq_one_letter_code
_entity_poly.pdbx_strand_id
1 'polypeptide(L)' 'MVKIGDIVELLPINNRARQLRKEHGFIDWEVVEIRENLQAFDGKRGFDIKALGSSKSRWVTENEIKIVTFRENRDRT' A
#
# COMPACT_ATOMS: atom_id res chain seq x y z
N MET A 1 -8.31 5.19 -9.24
CA MET A 1 -8.69 5.58 -7.87
C MET A 1 -8.48 4.37 -6.98
N VAL A 2 -7.56 4.48 -6.01
CA VAL A 2 -7.29 3.42 -5.02
C VAL A 2 -8.44 3.35 -4.01
N LYS A 3 -8.88 2.14 -3.65
CA LYS A 3 -9.95 1.84 -2.69
C LYS A 3 -9.44 0.91 -1.57
N ILE A 4 -10.14 0.90 -0.44
CA ILE A 4 -9.91 -0.07 0.64
C ILE A 4 -10.17 -1.49 0.10
N GLY A 5 -9.21 -2.39 0.29
CA GLY A 5 -9.20 -3.76 -0.20
C GLY A 5 -8.51 -3.94 -1.55
N ASP A 6 -7.99 -2.89 -2.19
CA ASP A 6 -7.13 -3.08 -3.38
C ASP A 6 -5.79 -3.72 -2.97
N ILE A 7 -5.27 -4.61 -3.82
CA ILE A 7 -3.87 -5.06 -3.72
C ILE A 7 -2.98 -4.11 -4.52
N VAL A 8 -1.94 -3.65 -3.86
CA VAL A 8 -0.97 -2.70 -4.38
C VAL A 8 0.46 -3.20 -4.16
N GLU A 9 1.35 -2.75 -5.03
CA GLU A 9 2.79 -2.94 -4.92
C GLU A 9 3.42 -1.65 -4.39
N LEU A 10 4.24 -1.74 -3.34
CA LEU A 10 5.00 -0.60 -2.80
C LEU A 10 6.23 -0.32 -3.67
N LEU A 11 6.25 0.76 -4.45
CA LEU A 11 7.30 1.09 -5.42
C LEU A 11 8.68 1.30 -4.77
N PRO A 12 9.79 0.89 -5.42
CA PRO A 12 11.14 0.95 -4.84
C PRO A 12 11.77 2.36 -4.94
N ILE A 13 10.97 3.41 -4.72
CA ILE A 13 11.40 4.81 -4.95
C ILE A 13 12.37 5.32 -3.89
N ASN A 14 12.40 4.70 -2.71
CA ASN A 14 13.32 5.03 -1.62
C ASN A 14 14.04 3.78 -1.07
N ASN A 15 15.15 4.01 -0.33
CA ASN A 15 15.97 2.94 0.21
C ASN A 15 15.20 1.99 1.13
N ARG A 16 14.23 2.52 1.90
CA ARG A 16 13.42 1.72 2.81
C ARG A 16 12.50 0.77 2.05
N ALA A 17 11.83 1.23 1.00
CA ALA A 17 11.00 0.38 0.14
C ALA A 17 11.82 -0.71 -0.57
N ARG A 18 13.02 -0.36 -1.06
CA ARG A 18 13.96 -1.34 -1.64
C ARG A 18 14.38 -2.40 -0.63
N GLN A 19 14.68 -1.99 0.60
CA GLN A 19 15.06 -2.91 1.68
C GLN A 19 13.92 -3.87 2.02
N LEU A 20 12.70 -3.37 2.19
CA LEU A 20 11.52 -4.21 2.50
C LEU A 20 11.29 -5.28 1.43
N ARG A 21 11.43 -4.94 0.15
CA ARG A 21 11.34 -5.91 -0.95
C ARG A 21 12.45 -6.95 -0.88
N LYS A 22 13.69 -6.51 -0.67
CA LYS A 22 14.88 -7.40 -0.68
C LYS A 22 14.92 -8.37 0.51
N GLU A 23 14.60 -7.89 1.71
CA GLU A 23 14.77 -8.67 2.94
C GLU A 23 13.54 -9.49 3.33
N HIS A 24 12.35 -9.01 2.98
CA HIS A 24 11.11 -9.63 3.45
C HIS A 24 10.23 -10.18 2.33
N GLY A 25 10.59 -9.96 1.05
CA GLY A 25 9.79 -10.41 -0.07
C GLY A 25 8.39 -9.78 -0.14
N PHE A 26 8.18 -8.64 0.53
CA PHE A 26 6.89 -7.96 0.55
C PHE A 26 6.63 -7.25 -0.78
N ILE A 27 6.07 -8.00 -1.73
CA ILE A 27 5.67 -7.48 -3.04
C ILE A 27 4.25 -6.95 -2.97
N ASP A 28 3.33 -7.73 -2.40
CA ASP A 28 1.90 -7.43 -2.38
C ASP A 28 1.41 -6.92 -1.02
N TRP A 29 0.65 -5.83 -1.07
CA TRP A 29 0.11 -5.14 0.09
C TRP A 29 -1.38 -4.86 -0.13
N GLU A 30 -2.17 -4.96 0.92
CA GLU A 30 -3.58 -4.60 0.90
C GLU A 30 -3.80 -3.20 1.48
N VAL A 31 -4.59 -2.38 0.80
CA VAL A 31 -5.03 -1.08 1.34
C VAL A 31 -6.09 -1.32 2.42
N VAL A 32 -5.79 -0.96 3.66
CA VAL A 32 -6.67 -1.20 4.82
C VAL A 32 -7.35 0.08 5.32
N GLU A 33 -6.75 1.24 5.11
CA GLU A 33 -7.31 2.54 5.49
C GLU A 33 -6.93 3.63 4.49
N ILE A 34 -7.80 4.62 4.31
CA ILE A 34 -7.54 5.83 3.51
C ILE A 34 -7.91 7.04 4.36
N ARG A 35 -6.99 8.01 4.46
CA ARG A 35 -7.23 9.29 5.14
C ARG A 35 -6.92 10.44 4.20
N GLU A 36 -7.89 11.34 4.02
CA GLU A 36 -7.72 12.52 3.15
C GLU A 36 -6.79 13.58 3.74
N ASN A 37 -6.74 13.68 5.08
CA ASN A 37 -5.97 14.70 5.79
C ASN A 37 -4.99 14.06 6.78
N LEU A 38 -3.95 13.38 6.27
CA LEU A 38 -2.96 12.74 7.14
C LEU A 38 -1.84 13.73 7.51
N GLN A 39 -1.71 14.04 8.81
CA GLN A 39 -0.71 15.00 9.30
C GLN A 39 0.73 14.59 8.93
N ALA A 40 1.04 13.29 8.92
CA ALA A 40 2.36 12.78 8.54
C ALA A 40 2.74 13.09 7.08
N PHE A 41 1.76 13.45 6.24
CA PHE A 41 1.95 13.88 4.85
C PHE A 41 1.52 15.33 4.63
N ASP A 42 1.71 16.20 5.63
CA ASP A 42 1.36 17.63 5.56
C ASP A 42 -0.11 17.86 5.23
N GLY A 43 -1.00 17.03 5.78
CA GLY A 43 -2.44 17.09 5.52
C GLY A 43 -2.85 16.56 4.15
N LYS A 44 -1.96 15.89 3.41
CA LYS A 44 -2.31 15.21 2.16
C LYS A 44 -2.96 13.86 2.41
N ARG A 45 -3.57 13.34 1.36
CA ARG A 45 -4.15 12.00 1.31
C ARG A 45 -3.08 10.93 1.52
N GLY A 46 -3.35 9.99 2.42
CA GLY A 46 -2.52 8.83 2.71
C GLY A 46 -3.30 7.53 2.68
N PHE A 47 -2.59 6.44 2.43
CA PHE A 47 -3.10 5.07 2.37
C PHE A 47 -2.33 4.23 3.38
N ASP A 48 -3.02 3.57 4.30
CA ASP A 48 -2.38 2.54 5.13
C ASP A 48 -2.41 1.22 4.36
N ILE A 49 -1.23 0.66 4.13
CA ILE A 49 -1.06 -0.60 3.41
C ILE A 49 -0.49 -1.65 4.35
N LYS A 50 -1.04 -2.87 4.29
CA LYS A 50 -0.62 -4.00 5.11
C LYS A 50 -0.05 -5.11 4.21
N ALA A 51 1.13 -5.62 4.55
CA ALA A 51 1.74 -6.69 3.79
C ALA A 51 0.90 -7.98 3.93
N LEU A 52 0.60 -8.65 2.81
CA LEU A 52 -0.08 -9.93 2.85
C LEU A 52 0.78 -10.97 3.57
N GLY A 53 0.17 -11.74 4.49
CA GLY A 53 0.89 -12.73 5.29
C GLY A 53 1.79 -12.16 6.40
N SER A 54 1.73 -10.85 6.68
CA SER A 54 2.47 -10.22 7.77
C SER A 54 1.57 -9.28 8.59
N SER A 55 1.98 -8.97 9.82
CA SER A 55 1.36 -7.93 10.64
C SER A 55 1.87 -6.52 10.32
N LYS A 56 2.89 -6.39 9.45
CA LYS A 56 3.51 -5.12 9.11
C LYS A 56 2.57 -4.27 8.26
N SER A 57 2.37 -3.02 8.66
CA SER A 57 1.69 -1.99 7.89
C SER A 57 2.49 -0.70 7.81
N ARG A 58 2.07 0.21 6.95
CA ARG A 58 2.63 1.56 6.83
C ARG A 58 1.73 2.49 6.05
N TRP A 59 1.81 3.77 6.40
CA TRP A 59 1.27 4.86 5.59
C TRP A 59 2.17 5.16 4.38
N VAL A 60 1.52 5.39 3.24
CA VAL A 60 2.14 5.77 1.97
C VAL A 60 1.27 6.76 1.21
N THR A 61 1.88 7.50 0.31
CA THR A 61 1.19 8.36 -0.67
C THR A 61 0.82 7.57 -1.93
N GLU A 62 -0.10 8.10 -2.75
CA GLU A 62 -0.53 7.41 -3.99
C GLU A 62 0.65 7.17 -4.95
N ASN A 63 1.63 8.08 -4.99
CA ASN A 63 2.82 7.97 -5.85
C ASN A 63 3.82 6.90 -5.40
N GLU A 64 3.64 6.35 -4.20
CA GLU A 64 4.48 5.28 -3.66
C GLU A 64 3.94 3.89 -3.97
N ILE A 65 2.72 3.79 -4.51
CA ILE A 65 2.04 2.52 -4.74
C ILE A 65 1.53 2.38 -6.18
N LYS A 66 1.40 1.14 -6.62
CA LYS A 66 0.75 0.80 -7.89
C LYS A 66 -0.29 -0.29 -7.66
N ILE A 67 -1.51 -0.10 -8.13
CA ILE A 67 -2.54 -1.15 -8.04
C ILE A 67 -2.12 -2.35 -8.90
N VAL A 68 -2.13 -3.53 -8.28
CA VAL A 68 -1.87 -4.83 -8.90
C VAL A 68 -3.18 -5.59 -9.10
N THR A 69 -4.10 -5.52 -8.14
CA THR A 69 -5.42 -6.15 -8.23
C THR A 69 -6.47 -5.27 -7.58
N PHE A 70 -7.55 -4.99 -8.32
CA PHE A 70 -8.69 -4.26 -7.81
C PHE A 70 -9.56 -5.14 -6.91
N ARG A 71 -10.13 -4.57 -5.85
CA ARG A 71 -11.08 -5.26 -4.97
C ARG A 71 -12.24 -5.91 -5.72
N GLU A 72 -12.78 -5.23 -6.74
CA GLU A 72 -13.91 -5.70 -7.55
C GLU A 72 -13.62 -7.02 -8.29
N ASN A 73 -12.34 -7.37 -8.46
CA ASN A 73 -11.93 -8.64 -9.05
C ASN A 73 -11.82 -9.77 -8.01
N ARG A 74 -11.82 -9.49 -6.71
CA ARG A 74 -11.77 -10.53 -5.66
C ARG A 74 -13.12 -11.25 -5.48
N ASP A 75 -14.23 -10.57 -5.76
CA ASP A 75 -15.58 -11.14 -5.61
C ASP A 75 -16.03 -12.00 -6.82
N ARG A 76 -15.12 -12.32 -7.75
CA ARG A 76 -15.41 -13.08 -8.99
C ARG A 76 -14.84 -14.51 -9.02
N THR A 77 -14.40 -15.05 -7.89
CA THR A 77 -13.85 -16.42 -7.77
C THR A 77 -14.61 -17.24 -6.75
#